data_AF-A0A432CRM7-F1
#
_entry.id   AF-A0A432CRM7-F1
#
_cell.length_a   1.000
_cell.length_b   1.000
_cell.length_c   1.000
_cell.angle_alpha   90.00
_cell.angle_beta   90.00
_cell.angle_gamma   90.00
#
_symmetry.space_group_name_H-M   'P 1'
#
loop_
_entity.id
_entity.type
_entity.pdbx_description
1 polymer ?
#
loop_
_entity_poly.entity_id
_entity_poly.type
_entity_poly.pdbx_seq_one_letter_code
_entity_poly.pdbx_strand_id
1 'polypeptide(L)'
;MELKCHCGNVSLVLSSLPKEVGECNCSICRRYAPAWAYFTPEQVQINMNDKTVFYCWGDKEVEFHRCNSCGCLTHYITTQKCSEDILAVNMRMAENEVLSSIPVRKINGASY
;
A
#
# COMPACT_ATOMS: atom_id res chain seq x y z
N MET A 1 10.53 4.61 9.13
CA MET A 1 9.79 5.79 8.62
C MET A 1 8.34 5.65 9.03
N GLU A 2 7.67 6.70 9.53
CA GLU A 2 6.23 6.64 9.85
C GLU A 2 5.42 7.34 8.74
N LEU A 3 4.33 6.69 8.32
CA LEU A 3 3.34 7.23 7.39
C LEU A 3 1.99 7.27 8.08
N LYS A 4 1.17 8.28 7.78
CA LYS A 4 -0.18 8.41 8.33
C LYS A 4 -1.17 8.67 7.22
N CYS A 5 -2.36 8.08 7.35
CA CYS A 5 -3.50 8.54 6.57
C CYS A 5 -3.84 9.99 6.94
N HIS A 6 -4.62 10.69 6.11
CA HIS A 6 -4.91 12.11 6.28
C HIS A 6 -5.46 12.49 7.67
N CYS A 7 -6.37 11.68 8.22
CA CYS A 7 -6.95 11.93 9.55
C CYS A 7 -6.11 11.39 10.72
N GLY A 8 -4.99 10.72 10.46
CA GLY A 8 -4.14 10.11 11.49
C GLY A 8 -4.67 8.83 12.12
N ASN A 9 -5.88 8.34 11.76
CA ASN A 9 -6.45 7.11 12.33
C ASN A 9 -5.60 5.86 12.07
N VAL A 10 -4.90 5.80 10.94
CA VAL A 10 -4.01 4.70 10.57
C VAL A 10 -2.60 5.24 10.43
N SER A 11 -1.64 4.64 11.13
CA SER A 11 -0.20 4.85 10.92
C SER A 11 0.51 3.56 10.56
N LEU A 12 1.54 3.67 9.72
CA LEU A 12 2.38 2.57 9.27
C LEU A 12 3.84 2.93 9.53
N VAL A 13 4.51 2.13 10.34
CA VAL A 13 5.92 2.30 10.67
C VAL A 13 6.73 1.28 9.88
N LEU A 14 7.48 1.77 8.89
CA LEU A 14 8.35 0.98 8.03
C LEU A 14 9.70 0.76 8.70
N SER A 15 10.18 -0.49 8.71
CA SER A 15 11.50 -0.89 9.20
C SER A 15 12.66 -0.23 8.45
N SER A 16 12.46 0.15 7.18
CA SER A 16 13.47 0.82 6.34
C SER A 16 12.81 1.71 5.29
N LEU A 17 13.61 2.60 4.67
CA LEU A 17 13.17 3.35 3.48
C LEU A 17 13.15 2.40 2.27
N PRO A 18 12.08 2.42 1.45
CA PRO A 18 12.02 1.58 0.26
C PRO A 18 13.03 2.06 -0.80
N LYS A 19 13.63 1.11 -1.50
CA LYS A 19 14.58 1.39 -2.60
C LYS A 19 13.88 1.83 -3.89
N GLU A 20 12.62 1.44 -4.05
CA GLU A 20 11.77 1.79 -5.18
C GLU A 20 10.30 1.74 -4.77
N VAL A 21 9.44 2.37 -5.58
CA VAL A 21 7.98 2.20 -5.51
C VAL A 21 7.44 1.68 -6.84
N GLY A 22 6.47 0.78 -6.77
CA GLY A 22 5.76 0.23 -7.92
C GLY A 22 4.55 1.08 -8.30
N GLU A 23 4.45 1.47 -9.55
CA GLU A 23 3.23 2.02 -10.14
C GLU A 23 2.67 1.04 -11.17
N CYS A 24 1.55 0.41 -10.81
CA CYS A 24 0.91 -0.65 -11.60
C CYS A 24 -0.26 -0.11 -12.43
N ASN A 25 -0.34 -0.53 -13.69
CA ASN A 25 -1.39 -0.13 -14.62
C ASN A 25 -2.62 -1.06 -14.65
N CYS A 26 -2.70 -2.07 -13.78
CA CYS A 26 -3.86 -2.98 -13.74
C CYS A 26 -5.15 -2.21 -13.46
N SER A 27 -6.30 -2.84 -13.74
CA SER A 27 -7.60 -2.17 -13.71
C SER A 27 -7.90 -1.47 -12.37
N ILE A 28 -7.49 -2.03 -11.24
CA ILE A 28 -7.71 -1.41 -9.92
C ILE A 28 -6.61 -0.39 -9.57
N CYS A 29 -5.34 -0.73 -9.78
CA CYS A 29 -4.22 0.16 -9.44
C CYS A 29 -4.23 1.46 -10.25
N ARG A 30 -4.61 1.45 -11.53
CA ARG A 30 -4.73 2.69 -12.31
C ARG A 30 -5.82 3.64 -11.80
N ARG A 31 -6.81 3.13 -11.05
CA ARG A 31 -7.91 3.93 -10.47
C ARG A 31 -7.56 4.43 -9.07
N TYR A 32 -6.85 3.62 -8.29
CA TYR A 32 -6.34 4.02 -6.99
C TYR A 32 -5.08 4.92 -7.09
N ALA A 33 -4.37 4.85 -8.20
CA ALA A 33 -3.09 5.52 -8.46
C ALA A 33 -2.05 5.41 -7.32
N PRO A 34 -1.86 4.24 -6.69
CA PRO A 34 -0.94 4.09 -5.57
C PRO A 34 0.52 4.08 -6.05
N ALA A 35 1.43 4.43 -5.14
CA ALA A 35 2.86 4.20 -5.28
C ALA A 35 3.28 3.14 -4.25
N TRP A 36 3.38 1.87 -4.66
CA TRP A 36 3.53 0.74 -3.73
C TRP A 36 4.99 0.52 -3.33
N ALA A 37 5.29 0.63 -2.04
CA ALA A 37 6.51 0.07 -1.47
C ALA A 37 6.21 -1.32 -0.91
N TYR A 38 6.98 -2.34 -1.32
CA TYR A 38 6.72 -3.74 -1.00
C TYR A 38 7.57 -4.19 0.20
N PHE A 39 6.94 -4.83 1.18
CA PHE A 39 7.54 -5.34 2.41
C PHE A 39 6.95 -6.71 2.76
N THR A 40 7.61 -7.45 3.66
CA THR A 40 6.97 -8.54 4.39
C THR A 40 6.12 -7.97 5.55
N PRO A 41 5.12 -8.69 6.07
CA PRO A 41 4.29 -8.19 7.17
C PRO A 41 5.08 -7.79 8.42
N GLU A 42 6.18 -8.49 8.74
CA GLU A 42 7.01 -8.20 9.92
C GLU A 42 7.81 -6.89 9.78
N GLN A 43 8.02 -6.43 8.55
CA GLN A 43 8.77 -5.21 8.25
C GLN A 43 7.93 -3.93 8.41
N VAL A 44 6.62 -4.04 8.64
CA VAL A 44 5.71 -2.91 8.77
C VAL A 44 4.80 -3.09 9.99
N GLN A 45 4.96 -2.20 10.96
CA GLN A 45 4.02 -2.12 12.07
C GLN A 45 2.85 -1.21 11.68
N ILE A 46 1.63 -1.74 11.72
CA ILE A 46 0.39 -0.98 11.48
C ILE A 46 -0.27 -0.66 12.83
N ASN A 47 -0.50 0.62 13.10
CA ASN A 47 -1.28 1.08 14.25
C ASN A 47 -2.57 1.71 13.75
N MET A 48 -3.69 1.43 14.42
CA MET A 48 -4.97 2.04 14.11
C MET A 48 -5.85 2.18 15.34
N ASN A 49 -6.58 3.30 15.44
CA ASN A 49 -7.59 3.48 16.49
C ASN A 49 -8.89 2.76 16.09
N ASP A 50 -9.37 3.02 14.88
CA ASP A 50 -10.48 2.32 14.25
C ASP A 50 -10.01 1.42 13.12
N LYS A 51 -10.67 0.26 12.96
CA LYS A 51 -10.34 -0.71 11.93
C LYS A 51 -10.42 -0.10 10.52
N THR A 52 -9.49 -0.51 9.66
CA THR A 52 -9.59 -0.26 8.23
C THR A 52 -10.75 -1.04 7.62
N VAL A 53 -11.24 -0.56 6.48
CA VAL A 53 -12.12 -1.35 5.60
C VAL A 53 -11.31 -1.73 4.36
N PHE A 54 -11.57 -2.92 3.80
CA PHE A 54 -10.83 -3.38 2.64
C PHE A 54 -11.75 -3.73 1.47
N TYR A 55 -11.16 -3.72 0.28
CA TYR A 55 -11.78 -4.21 -0.94
C TYR A 55 -10.94 -5.36 -1.51
N CYS A 56 -11.59 -6.47 -1.85
CA CYS A 56 -10.97 -7.64 -2.44
C CYS A 56 -11.72 -8.00 -3.73
N TRP A 57 -10.98 -8.32 -4.79
CA TRP A 57 -11.53 -8.53 -6.14
C TRP A 57 -10.73 -9.60 -6.90
N GLY A 58 -11.29 -10.10 -8.00
CA GLY A 58 -10.58 -10.99 -8.92
C GLY A 58 -10.35 -12.37 -8.33
N ASP A 59 -9.12 -12.86 -8.45
CA ASP A 59 -8.61 -14.09 -7.81
C ASP A 59 -8.77 -14.13 -6.28
N LYS A 60 -8.98 -12.95 -5.67
CA LYS A 60 -9.06 -12.71 -4.23
C LYS A 60 -7.72 -12.91 -3.52
N GLU A 61 -6.61 -12.65 -4.21
CA GLU A 61 -5.26 -12.73 -3.64
C GLU A 61 -4.86 -11.48 -2.88
N VAL A 62 -5.54 -10.34 -3.06
CA VAL A 62 -5.17 -9.06 -2.46
C VAL A 62 -6.35 -8.37 -1.78
N GLU A 63 -6.12 -7.88 -0.56
CA GLU A 63 -7.03 -6.99 0.19
C GLU A 63 -6.47 -5.57 0.18
N PHE A 64 -7.17 -4.64 -0.47
CA PHE A 64 -6.80 -3.22 -0.52
C PHE A 64 -7.42 -2.46 0.67
N HIS A 65 -6.63 -2.15 1.68
CA HIS A 65 -7.08 -1.51 2.93
C HIS A 65 -7.09 0.01 2.82
N ARG A 66 -8.21 0.61 3.22
CA ARG A 66 -8.39 2.06 3.33
C ARG A 66 -8.86 2.46 4.72
N CYS A 67 -8.49 3.68 5.12
CA CYS A 67 -9.00 4.29 6.33
C CYS A 67 -10.52 4.46 6.23
N ASN A 68 -11.27 3.95 7.21
CA ASN A 68 -12.72 4.07 7.25
C ASN A 68 -13.21 5.51 7.48
N SER A 69 -12.34 6.38 8.00
CA SER A 69 -12.65 7.79 8.27
C SER A 69 -12.36 8.70 7.07
N CYS A 70 -11.11 8.74 6.59
CA CYS A 70 -10.72 9.67 5.51
C CYS A 70 -10.63 9.03 4.11
N GLY A 71 -10.84 7.72 3.97
CA GLY A 71 -10.81 7.03 2.68
C GLY A 71 -9.42 6.82 2.06
N CYS A 72 -8.34 7.32 2.67
CA CYS A 72 -6.98 7.09 2.18
C CYS A 72 -6.71 5.58 2.06
N LEU A 73 -6.30 5.14 0.86
CA LEU A 73 -5.79 3.80 0.63
C LEU A 73 -4.39 3.69 1.22
N THR A 74 -4.25 2.94 2.31
CA THR A 74 -3.02 2.95 3.11
C THR A 74 -2.06 1.84 2.71
N HIS A 75 -2.57 0.63 2.56
CA HIS A 75 -1.77 -0.55 2.21
C HIS A 75 -2.65 -1.59 1.50
N TYR A 76 -2.01 -2.60 0.95
CA TYR A 76 -2.67 -3.87 0.70
C TYR A 76 -1.90 -5.00 1.41
N ILE A 77 -2.60 -6.08 1.73
CA ILE A 77 -1.99 -7.35 2.11
C ILE A 77 -2.39 -8.43 1.11
N THR A 78 -1.54 -9.43 0.93
CA THR A 78 -1.95 -10.66 0.26
C THR A 78 -2.79 -11.53 1.19
N THR A 79 -3.71 -12.30 0.61
CA THR A 79 -4.52 -13.28 1.34
C THR A 79 -3.85 -14.65 1.28
N GLN A 80 -4.42 -15.63 2.00
CA GLN A 80 -3.98 -17.03 1.96
C GLN A 80 -4.06 -17.68 0.56
N LYS A 81 -4.67 -17.02 -0.42
CA LYS A 81 -4.72 -17.52 -1.80
C LYS A 81 -3.49 -17.15 -2.61
N CYS A 82 -2.76 -16.12 -2.21
CA CYS A 82 -1.49 -15.75 -2.85
C CYS A 82 -0.39 -16.66 -2.29
N SER A 83 0.54 -17.09 -3.15
CA SER A 83 1.72 -17.84 -2.71
C SER A 83 2.73 -16.98 -1.97
N GLU A 84 2.64 -15.65 -2.13
CA GLU A 84 3.55 -14.67 -1.55
C GLU A 84 2.90 -13.99 -0.34
N ASP A 85 3.70 -13.70 0.69
CA ASP A 85 3.28 -12.97 1.88
C ASP A 85 3.78 -11.52 1.80
N ILE A 86 2.93 -10.63 1.28
CA ILE A 86 3.29 -9.25 0.91
C ILE A 86 2.38 -8.28 1.66
N LEU A 87 3.01 -7.27 2.26
CA LEU A 87 2.38 -6.04 2.71
C LEU A 87 2.95 -4.88 1.90
N ALA A 88 2.13 -4.29 1.04
CA ALA A 88 2.55 -3.13 0.26
C ALA A 88 1.95 -1.85 0.80
N VAL A 89 2.80 -0.84 1.02
CA VAL A 89 2.41 0.44 1.60
C VAL A 89 2.30 1.51 0.51
N ASN A 90 1.23 2.31 0.54
CA ASN A 90 1.04 3.40 -0.40
C ASN A 90 1.90 4.61 0.02
N MET A 91 3.01 4.80 -0.67
CA MET A 91 3.96 5.89 -0.42
C MET A 91 3.43 7.27 -0.82
N ARG A 92 2.22 7.38 -1.40
CA ARG A 92 1.53 8.67 -1.56
C ARG A 92 1.09 9.32 -0.24
N MET A 93 1.24 8.62 0.89
CA MET A 93 1.11 9.21 2.22
C MET A 93 2.39 9.87 2.73
N ALA A 94 3.53 9.70 2.06
CA ALA A 94 4.77 10.36 2.42
C ALA A 94 4.73 11.84 2.03
N GLU A 95 5.60 12.64 2.65
CA GLU A 95 5.90 13.99 2.15
C GLU A 95 6.38 13.92 0.70
N ASN A 96 6.00 14.93 -0.10
CA ASN A 96 6.24 14.94 -1.54
C ASN A 96 7.73 14.84 -1.88
N GLU A 97 8.58 15.50 -1.09
CA GLU A 97 10.03 15.49 -1.26
C GLU A 97 10.58 14.07 -1.09
N VAL A 98 10.09 13.34 -0.08
CA VAL A 98 10.50 11.94 0.17
C VAL A 98 10.05 11.06 -0.98
N LEU A 99 8.78 11.14 -1.39
CA LEU A 99 8.27 10.34 -2.49
C LEU A 99 9.02 10.61 -3.80
N SER A 100 9.30 11.88 -4.10
CA SER A 100 10.02 12.29 -5.32
C SER A 100 11.46 11.79 -5.38
N SER A 101 12.06 11.48 -4.22
CA SER A 101 13.42 10.95 -4.12
C SER A 101 13.53 9.44 -4.36
N ILE A 102 12.39 8.72 -4.34
CA ILE A 102 12.37 7.26 -4.47
C ILE A 102 12.15 6.88 -5.94
N PRO A 103 13.00 6.01 -6.53
CA PRO A 103 12.82 5.51 -7.89
C PRO A 103 11.46 4.85 -8.12
N VAL A 104 10.87 5.07 -9.31
CA VAL A 104 9.58 4.49 -9.69
C VAL A 104 9.79 3.33 -10.67
N ARG A 105 9.32 2.13 -10.32
CA ARG A 105 9.22 0.97 -11.20
C ARG A 105 7.83 0.90 -11.81
N LYS A 106 7.74 0.97 -13.14
CA LYS A 106 6.47 0.78 -13.87
C LYS A 106 6.16 -0.70 -13.99
N ILE A 107 4.95 -1.10 -13.59
CA ILE A 107 4.50 -2.49 -13.59
C ILE A 107 3.35 -2.65 -14.58
N ASN A 108 3.49 -3.56 -15.54
CA ASN A 108 2.43 -3.90 -16.48
C ASN A 108 1.48 -4.94 -15.89
N GLY A 109 0.76 -4.59 -14.83
CA GLY A 109 -0.22 -5.51 -14.22
C GLY A 109 -1.47 -5.74 -15.08
N ALA A 110 -1.66 -5.01 -16.18
CA ALA A 110 -2.76 -5.22 -17.11
C ALA A 110 -2.54 -6.41 -18.08
N SER A 111 -1.32 -6.96 -18.15
CA SER A 111 -1.02 -8.15 -18.97
C SER A 111 -1.12 -9.48 -18.23
N TYR A 112 -1.53 -9.45 -16.96
CA TYR A 112 -1.73 -10.63 -16.12
C TYR A 112 -3.23 -10.89 -15.94
#